data_AF-A0A7Z8S309-F1
#
_entry.id   AF-A0A7Z8S309-F1
#
_cell.length_a   1.000
_cell.length_b   1.000
_cell.length_c   1.000
_cell.angle_alpha   90.00
_cell.angle_beta   90.00
_cell.angle_gamma   90.00
#
_symmetry.space_group_name_H-M   'P 1'
#
loop_
_entity.id
_entity.type
_entity.pdbx_description
1 polymer ?
#
loop_
_entity_poly.entity_id
_entity_poly.type
_entity_poly.pdbx_seq_one_letter_code
_entity_poly.pdbx_strand_id
1 'polypeptide(L)'
;MMKKSVLAVGLSVAMLAACGEKEVVQKEKPKAQQTTAKTEQPKDEQTRMMKSFERRTKEIKEYFGGTVTAGELKKENNLYVLYVFVDKTALSNADEGLRENFGYRTRTKLKDAVAQSGLQEYGKTTIRYFTSDNKTEIEFE
;
A
#
# COMPACT_ATOMS: atom_id res chain seq x y z
N MET A 1 -3.38 -47.00 -33.21
CA MET A 1 -2.81 -48.08 -32.38
C MET A 1 -3.09 -47.75 -30.92
N MET A 2 -4.03 -48.47 -30.30
CA MET A 2 -4.35 -48.38 -28.87
C MET A 2 -3.61 -49.50 -28.12
N LYS A 3 -2.97 -49.18 -26.99
CA LYS A 3 -2.61 -50.18 -25.98
C LYS A 3 -3.32 -49.83 -24.68
N LYS A 4 -4.33 -50.64 -24.38
CA LYS A 4 -4.95 -50.79 -23.06
C LYS A 4 -3.99 -51.59 -22.18
N SER A 5 -3.88 -51.22 -20.91
CA SER A 5 -3.60 -52.17 -19.83
C SER A 5 -4.35 -51.73 -18.58
N VAL A 6 -5.38 -52.51 -18.27
CA VAL A 6 -6.04 -52.62 -16.97
C VAL A 6 -5.25 -53.65 -16.17
N LEU A 7 -5.02 -53.41 -14.88
CA LEU A 7 -4.94 -54.50 -13.90
C LEU A 7 -5.44 -54.01 -12.54
N ALA A 8 -6.40 -54.75 -12.03
CA ALA A 8 -7.02 -54.62 -10.72
C ALA A 8 -6.34 -55.56 -9.69
N VAL A 9 -6.90 -55.58 -8.46
CA VAL A 9 -6.72 -56.51 -7.31
C VAL A 9 -5.90 -55.87 -6.18
N GLY A 10 -6.35 -55.82 -4.92
CA GLY A 10 -7.54 -56.34 -4.24
C GLY A 10 -7.74 -55.58 -2.91
N LEU A 11 -8.98 -55.30 -2.48
CA LEU A 11 -9.80 -56.10 -1.57
C LEU A 11 -9.03 -56.72 -0.38
N SER A 12 -9.19 -56.18 0.82
CA SER A 12 -9.90 -56.79 1.98
C SER A 12 -9.57 -55.94 3.24
N VAL A 13 -10.35 -55.79 4.31
CA VAL A 13 -11.68 -56.27 4.75
C VAL A 13 -12.10 -55.34 5.91
N ALA A 14 -13.42 -55.22 6.08
CA ALA A 14 -14.13 -54.45 7.10
C ALA A 14 -13.80 -54.81 8.55
N MET A 15 -14.07 -53.88 9.47
CA MET A 15 -14.98 -54.19 10.58
C MET A 15 -15.74 -52.96 11.06
N LEU A 16 -17.07 -53.06 10.97
CA LEU A 16 -18.06 -52.26 11.67
C LEU A 16 -18.00 -52.56 13.17
N ALA A 17 -18.16 -51.52 13.99
CA ALA A 17 -18.82 -51.62 15.27
C ALA A 17 -19.78 -50.43 15.39
N ALA A 18 -21.07 -50.77 15.47
CA ALA A 18 -22.20 -49.88 15.67
C ALA A 18 -22.33 -49.44 17.14
N CYS A 19 -23.08 -48.34 17.35
CA CYS A 19 -23.81 -47.86 18.54
C CYS A 19 -23.67 -46.33 18.60
N GLY A 20 -24.70 -45.49 18.58
CA GLY A 20 -26.14 -45.65 18.56
C GLY A 20 -26.78 -44.25 18.42
N GLU A 21 -28.04 -44.20 18.02
CA GLU A 21 -28.84 -42.98 17.88
C GLU A 21 -28.94 -42.16 19.18
N LYS A 22 -28.70 -40.85 19.08
CA LYS A 22 -29.39 -39.81 19.89
C LYS A 22 -29.57 -38.55 19.05
N GLU A 23 -30.81 -38.31 18.67
CA GLU A 23 -31.40 -37.04 18.26
C GLU A 23 -31.19 -35.97 19.35
N VAL A 24 -30.75 -34.73 19.02
CA VAL A 24 -31.05 -33.47 19.73
C VAL A 24 -30.63 -32.25 18.86
N VAL A 25 -31.64 -31.53 18.37
CA VAL A 25 -31.85 -30.07 18.38
C VAL A 25 -30.79 -29.09 17.81
N GLN A 26 -31.30 -28.25 16.91
CA GLN A 26 -30.85 -26.91 16.48
C GLN A 26 -29.76 -26.23 17.31
N LYS A 27 -28.76 -25.68 16.62
CA LYS A 27 -28.24 -24.33 16.92
C LYS A 27 -27.55 -23.75 15.69
N GLU A 28 -28.21 -22.76 15.10
CA GLU A 28 -27.57 -21.67 14.36
C GLU A 28 -26.31 -21.24 15.11
N LYS A 29 -25.16 -21.18 14.42
CA LYS A 29 -23.95 -20.55 14.96
C LYS A 29 -23.54 -19.40 14.05
N PRO A 30 -23.24 -18.22 14.63
CA PRO A 30 -23.42 -16.95 13.95
C PRO A 30 -22.26 -16.64 13.00
N LYS A 31 -22.59 -15.88 11.97
CA LYS A 31 -21.67 -15.09 11.16
C LYS A 31 -20.78 -14.29 12.11
N ALA A 32 -19.53 -14.67 12.26
CA ALA A 32 -18.54 -13.86 12.95
C ALA A 32 -18.42 -12.55 12.16
N GLN A 33 -19.15 -11.53 12.59
CA GLN A 33 -18.85 -10.15 12.23
C GLN A 33 -17.42 -9.92 12.74
N GLN A 34 -16.45 -9.92 11.82
CA GLN A 34 -15.24 -9.15 12.00
C GLN A 34 -15.68 -7.70 12.15
N THR A 35 -15.97 -7.30 13.38
CA THR A 35 -15.91 -5.91 13.77
C THR A 35 -14.46 -5.53 13.68
N THR A 36 -14.02 -5.08 12.50
CA THR A 36 -12.83 -4.26 12.38
C THR A 36 -13.07 -3.05 13.25
N ALA A 37 -12.61 -3.11 14.50
CA ALA A 37 -12.50 -1.94 15.35
C ALA A 37 -11.71 -0.92 14.53
N LYS A 38 -12.33 0.23 14.23
CA LYS A 38 -11.59 1.40 13.77
C LYS A 38 -10.61 1.71 14.88
N THR A 39 -9.35 1.31 14.72
CA THR A 39 -8.26 1.84 15.52
C THR A 39 -8.12 3.29 15.13
N GLU A 40 -8.88 4.15 15.79
CA GLU A 40 -8.77 5.59 15.63
C GLU A 40 -7.50 6.02 16.35
N GLN A 41 -6.47 6.32 15.57
CA GLN A 41 -5.16 6.67 16.09
C GLN A 41 -5.26 7.97 16.90
N PRO A 42 -4.65 8.06 18.10
CA PRO A 42 -4.69 9.26 18.91
C PRO A 42 -4.22 10.50 18.14
N LYS A 43 -4.93 11.62 18.29
CA LYS A 43 -4.65 12.88 17.58
C LYS A 43 -3.21 13.40 17.78
N ASP A 44 -2.64 13.16 18.97
CA ASP A 44 -1.26 13.53 19.30
C ASP A 44 -0.25 12.71 18.47
N GLU A 45 -0.47 11.41 18.34
CA GLU A 45 0.37 10.51 17.57
C GLU A 45 0.32 10.84 16.08
N GLN A 46 -0.87 11.11 15.54
CA GLN A 46 -1.04 11.56 14.15
C GLN A 46 -0.29 12.88 13.89
N THR A 47 -0.34 13.83 14.83
CA THR A 47 0.39 15.10 14.73
C THR A 47 1.90 14.85 14.73
N ARG A 48 2.40 13.95 15.59
CA ARG A 48 3.82 13.58 15.64
C ARG A 48 4.30 12.93 14.35
N MET A 49 3.51 12.02 13.79
CA MET A 49 3.83 11.36 12.52
C MET A 49 3.84 12.35 11.35
N MET A 50 2.88 13.27 11.30
CA MET A 50 2.85 14.31 10.26
C MET A 50 4.09 15.21 10.33
N LYS A 51 4.52 15.62 11.54
CA LYS A 51 5.78 16.38 11.73
C LYS A 51 7.01 15.59 11.27
N SER A 52 7.03 14.27 11.50
CA SER A 52 8.11 13.39 11.00
C SER A 52 8.16 13.40 9.47
N PHE A 53 7.00 13.31 8.82
CA PHE A 53 6.88 13.40 7.37
C PHE A 53 7.32 14.77 6.82
N GLU A 54 6.86 15.87 7.43
CA GLU A 54 7.23 17.23 7.03
C GLU A 54 8.74 17.46 7.08
N ARG A 55 9.41 17.00 8.15
CA ARG A 55 10.87 17.07 8.29
C ARG A 55 11.57 16.35 7.15
N ARG A 56 11.19 15.10 6.88
CA ARG A 56 11.78 14.28 5.80
C ARG A 56 11.52 14.90 4.42
N THR A 57 10.34 15.46 4.23
CA THR A 57 9.96 16.14 2.99
C THR A 57 10.88 17.34 2.75
N LYS A 58 11.23 18.09 3.79
CA LYS A 58 12.20 19.20 3.67
C LYS A 58 13.57 18.72 3.20
N GLU A 59 14.11 17.66 3.81
CA GLU A 59 15.39 17.05 3.40
C GLU A 59 15.33 16.56 1.94
N ILE A 60 14.18 16.01 1.52
CA ILE A 60 13.98 15.56 0.14
C ILE A 60 13.92 16.74 -0.85
N LYS A 61 13.32 17.88 -0.48
CA LYS A 61 13.33 19.09 -1.33
C LYS A 61 14.76 19.56 -1.59
N GLU A 62 15.59 19.57 -0.55
CA GLU A 62 17.00 19.93 -0.64
C GLU A 62 17.76 18.95 -1.53
N TYR A 63 17.50 17.63 -1.40
CA TYR A 63 18.08 16.60 -2.26
C TYR A 63 17.77 16.81 -3.75
N PHE A 64 16.57 17.30 -4.07
CA PHE A 64 16.15 17.57 -5.45
C PHE A 64 16.54 18.97 -5.95
N GLY A 65 17.39 19.71 -5.23
CA GLY A 65 17.95 20.98 -5.69
C GLY A 65 16.90 22.05 -6.01
N GLY A 66 15.75 22.04 -5.31
CA GLY A 66 14.64 22.96 -5.57
C GLY A 66 13.64 22.50 -6.63
N THR A 67 13.89 21.36 -7.29
CA THR A 67 12.94 20.78 -8.26
C THR A 67 11.61 20.40 -7.61
N VAL A 68 11.66 19.81 -6.41
CA VAL A 68 10.46 19.61 -5.58
C VAL A 68 10.27 20.84 -4.68
N THR A 69 9.18 21.56 -4.90
CA THR A 69 8.89 22.82 -4.19
C THR A 69 8.00 22.60 -2.97
N ALA A 70 7.06 21.65 -3.05
CA ALA A 70 6.18 21.27 -1.94
C ALA A 70 5.78 19.80 -1.97
N GLY A 71 5.44 19.26 -0.79
CA GLY A 71 4.88 17.93 -0.61
C GLY A 71 3.75 18.02 0.42
N GLU A 72 2.53 17.71 0.00
CA GLU A 72 1.34 17.74 0.86
C GLU A 72 0.73 16.35 0.97
N LEU A 73 0.56 15.86 2.19
CA LEU A 73 -0.12 14.58 2.43
C LEU A 73 -1.57 14.83 2.80
N LYS A 74 -2.51 14.25 2.05
CA LYS A 74 -3.96 14.33 2.33
C LYS A 74 -4.55 12.94 2.46
N LYS A 75 -5.53 12.80 3.35
CA LYS A 75 -6.28 11.55 3.51
C LYS A 75 -7.52 11.59 2.63
N GLU A 76 -7.59 10.71 1.65
CA GLU A 76 -8.69 10.54 0.71
C GLU A 76 -9.19 9.10 0.78
N ASN A 77 -10.47 8.88 1.10
CA ASN A 77 -11.09 7.54 1.08
C ASN A 77 -10.29 6.46 1.84
N ASN A 78 -9.75 6.81 3.01
CA ASN A 78 -8.85 5.98 3.85
C ASN A 78 -7.45 5.70 3.29
N LEU A 79 -7.06 6.33 2.20
CA LEU A 79 -5.71 6.31 1.65
C LEU A 79 -5.02 7.64 1.90
N TYR A 80 -3.73 7.61 2.18
CA TYR A 80 -2.92 8.83 2.13
C TYR A 80 -2.44 9.03 0.68
N VAL A 81 -2.77 10.19 0.13
CA VAL A 81 -2.34 10.65 -1.19
C VAL A 81 -1.34 11.78 -0.97
N LEU A 82 -0.16 11.62 -1.58
CA LEU A 82 0.90 12.60 -1.54
C LEU A 82 0.86 13.44 -2.82
N TYR A 83 0.62 14.72 -2.64
CA TYR A 83 0.69 15.75 -3.67
C TYR A 83 2.09 16.32 -3.69
N VAL A 84 2.76 16.26 -4.82
CA VAL A 84 4.13 16.76 -5.01
C VAL A 84 4.09 17.91 -5.98
N PHE A 85 4.61 19.07 -5.58
CA PHE A 85 4.71 20.23 -6.45
C PHE A 85 6.13 20.33 -7.00
N VAL A 86 6.21 20.53 -8.32
CA VAL A 86 7.43 20.45 -9.10
C VAL A 86 7.62 21.76 -9.87
N ASP A 87 8.79 22.38 -9.72
CA ASP A 87 9.21 23.46 -10.58
C ASP A 87 9.72 22.88 -11.91
N LYS A 88 8.96 23.10 -12.99
CA LYS A 88 9.30 22.60 -14.33
C LYS A 88 10.60 23.19 -14.87
N THR A 89 10.89 24.45 -14.53
CA THR A 89 12.09 25.15 -15.01
C THR A 89 13.32 24.58 -14.30
N ALA A 90 13.23 24.42 -12.97
CA ALA A 90 14.29 23.77 -12.20
C ALA A 90 14.53 22.33 -12.66
N LEU A 91 13.47 21.55 -12.90
CA LEU A 91 13.60 20.18 -13.44
C LEU A 91 14.29 20.18 -14.80
N SER A 92 13.88 21.06 -15.72
CA SER A 92 14.44 21.12 -17.08
C SER A 92 15.94 21.49 -17.09
N ASN A 93 16.37 22.27 -16.09
CA ASN A 93 17.76 22.69 -15.91
C ASN A 93 18.59 21.75 -15.02
N ALA A 94 17.96 20.72 -14.42
CA ALA A 94 18.67 19.74 -13.62
C ALA A 94 19.61 18.88 -14.48
N ASP A 95 20.53 18.16 -13.82
CA ASP A 95 21.40 17.21 -14.50
C ASP A 95 20.58 16.13 -15.22
N GLU A 96 21.13 15.60 -16.32
CA GLU A 96 20.48 14.61 -17.18
C GLU A 96 20.04 13.36 -16.39
N GLY A 97 20.89 12.88 -15.48
CA GLY A 97 20.59 11.71 -14.66
C GLY A 97 19.39 11.92 -13.73
N LEU A 98 19.25 13.13 -13.15
CA LEU A 98 18.06 13.48 -12.38
C LEU A 98 16.83 13.62 -13.27
N ARG A 99 16.93 14.31 -14.41
CA ARG A 99 15.80 14.52 -15.34
C ARG A 99 15.18 13.21 -15.80
N GLU A 100 16.00 12.28 -16.28
CA GLU A 100 15.53 11.00 -16.81
C GLU A 100 14.90 10.11 -15.75
N ASN A 101 15.35 10.23 -14.49
CA ASN A 101 14.93 9.35 -13.41
C ASN A 101 14.12 10.08 -12.33
N PHE A 102 13.64 11.30 -12.61
CA PHE A 102 13.03 12.15 -11.60
C PHE A 102 11.81 11.47 -10.98
N GLY A 103 10.92 10.92 -11.80
CA GLY A 103 9.73 10.18 -11.37
C GLY A 103 10.07 9.04 -10.41
N TYR A 104 10.92 8.12 -10.87
CA TYR A 104 11.38 6.98 -10.07
C TYR A 104 12.08 7.41 -8.76
N ARG A 105 13.04 8.34 -8.83
CA ARG A 105 13.82 8.80 -7.66
C ARG A 105 12.94 9.50 -6.64
N THR A 106 12.10 10.45 -7.08
CA THR A 106 11.18 11.16 -6.19
C THR A 106 10.18 10.22 -5.55
N ARG A 107 9.56 9.33 -6.34
CA ARG A 107 8.60 8.35 -5.85
C ARG A 107 9.22 7.50 -4.75
N THR A 108 10.43 7.00 -4.98
CA THR A 108 11.14 6.15 -4.02
C THR A 108 11.40 6.88 -2.71
N LYS A 109 12.00 8.09 -2.77
CA LYS A 109 12.32 8.89 -1.57
C LYS A 109 11.07 9.28 -0.78
N LEU A 110 10.00 9.67 -1.47
CA LEU A 110 8.78 10.13 -0.83
C LEU A 110 7.95 8.99 -0.22
N LYS A 111 7.83 7.84 -0.91
CA LYS A 111 7.18 6.65 -0.32
C LYS A 111 7.94 6.16 0.92
N ASP A 112 9.27 6.22 0.89
CA ASP A 112 10.10 5.88 2.04
C ASP A 112 9.91 6.88 3.20
N ALA A 113 9.82 8.19 2.91
CA ALA A 113 9.50 9.19 3.93
C ALA A 113 8.14 8.96 4.60
N VAL A 114 7.12 8.57 3.82
CA VAL A 114 5.80 8.20 4.36
C VAL A 114 5.90 6.94 5.22
N ALA A 115 6.57 5.89 4.74
CA ALA A 115 6.79 4.65 5.49
C ALA A 115 7.45 4.89 6.85
N GLN A 116 8.54 5.67 6.85
CA GLN A 116 9.29 5.95 8.05
C GLN A 116 8.63 7.02 8.96
N SER A 117 7.55 7.67 8.50
CA SER A 117 6.74 8.55 9.34
C SER A 117 5.69 7.80 10.17
N GLY A 118 5.39 6.54 9.82
CA GLY A 118 4.31 5.74 10.42
C GLY A 118 2.91 6.03 9.85
N LEU A 119 2.78 6.96 8.90
CA LEU A 119 1.48 7.33 8.31
C LEU A 119 0.90 6.25 7.40
N GLN A 120 1.75 5.55 6.65
CA GLN A 120 1.34 4.48 5.74
C GLN A 120 2.53 3.59 5.37
N GLU A 121 2.30 2.31 5.09
CA GLU A 121 3.34 1.40 4.59
C GLU A 121 3.88 1.82 3.21
N TYR A 122 5.15 1.46 2.95
CA TYR A 122 5.78 1.63 1.65
C TYR A 122 4.94 0.97 0.54
N GLY A 123 4.81 1.64 -0.60
CA GLY A 123 4.08 1.13 -1.76
C GLY A 123 2.59 1.49 -1.77
N LYS A 124 1.92 1.56 -0.61
CA LYS A 124 0.47 1.88 -0.52
C LYS A 124 0.14 3.36 -0.71
N THR A 125 1.14 4.24 -0.71
CA THR A 125 0.95 5.67 -0.97
C THR A 125 0.78 5.95 -2.46
N THR A 126 -0.29 6.66 -2.80
CA THR A 126 -0.49 7.23 -4.13
C THR A 126 0.25 8.57 -4.19
N ILE A 127 1.05 8.78 -5.23
CA ILE A 127 1.76 10.03 -5.44
C ILE A 127 1.20 10.69 -6.71
N ARG A 128 0.81 11.95 -6.59
CA ARG A 128 0.36 12.79 -7.70
C ARG A 128 1.28 13.99 -7.82
N TYR A 129 1.78 14.24 -9.01
CA TYR A 129 2.69 15.35 -9.25
C TYR A 129 1.98 16.49 -9.93
N PHE A 130 2.29 17.71 -9.51
CA PHE A 130 1.74 18.93 -10.03
C PHE A 130 2.85 19.90 -10.32
N THR A 131 2.68 20.69 -11.36
CA THR A 131 3.47 21.91 -11.55
C THR A 131 3.25 22.89 -10.41
N SER A 132 4.32 23.51 -9.91
CA SER A 132 4.28 24.52 -8.85
C SER A 132 3.33 25.68 -9.14
N ASP A 133 3.26 26.12 -10.40
CA ASP A 133 2.68 27.42 -10.74
C ASP A 133 1.22 27.31 -11.18
N ASN A 134 0.88 26.23 -11.90
CA ASN A 134 -0.39 26.06 -12.59
C ASN A 134 -1.20 24.84 -12.12
N LYS A 135 -0.77 24.14 -11.05
CA LYS A 135 -1.42 22.95 -10.50
C LYS A 135 -1.90 21.94 -11.57
N THR A 136 -1.17 21.86 -12.67
CA THR A 136 -1.43 20.91 -13.73
C THR A 136 -0.77 19.61 -13.33
N GLU A 137 -1.57 18.54 -13.30
CA GLU A 137 -1.05 17.21 -13.02
C GLU A 137 -0.06 16.81 -14.12
N ILE A 138 1.05 16.21 -13.72
CA ILE A 138 2.08 15.69 -14.61
C ILE A 138 2.36 14.25 -14.23
N GLU A 139 2.56 13.42 -15.24
CA GLU A 139 2.96 12.04 -15.06
C GLU A 139 4.47 11.93 -15.27
N PHE A 140 5.09 11.09 -14.46
CA PHE A 140 6.49 10.70 -14.63
C PHE A 140 6.53 9.18 -14.75
N GLU A 141 7.18 8.70 -15.81
CA GLU A 141 7.44 7.28 -16.04
C GLU A 141 8.39 6.69 -14.98
#